data_AF-A0A2D5S2A4-F1
#
_entry.id   AF-A0A2D5S2A4-F1
#
_cell.length_a   1.000
_cell.length_b   1.000
_cell.length_c   1.000
_cell.angle_alpha   90.00
_cell.angle_beta   90.00
_cell.angle_gamma   90.00
#
_symmetry.space_group_name_H-M   'P 1'
#
loop_
_entity.id
_entity.type
_entity.pdbx_description
1 polymer ?
#
loop_
_entity_poly.entity_id
_entity_poly.type
_entity_poly.pdbx_seq_one_letter_code
_entity_poly.pdbx_strand_id
1 'polypeptide(L)'
;MDSTTQELKQLSTLNALAQYGSDDLLAAFLASYNQQNADWDEMVSDNQRLQQERDGYKRQCNAQIKEIEELKQESEFCRDMALQAEDIANKSTGVQQELNRSKAMVKSLQNELKELKKLNPKKLKEQNKRQQQKAIEKDKRIRQAEAALKDAGKALEKSRAETQQAIAKIAELQKQLAHDTGAGLYHNNKDHLIIWPQKTKMQRPDGSIFEGRSLLYLHQSGRGGLITNDPDNGSKLCAAPPGGLRPGSDTIDFAQDWLFKVNELQEGLVREEDMIPVNYNGNFDGKAA
;
A
#
# COMPACT_ATOMS: atom_id res chain seq x y z
N MET A 1 -70.23 19.81 -112.13
CA MET A 1 -70.37 18.50 -112.81
C MET A 1 -69.08 18.30 -113.56
N ASP A 2 -68.36 17.23 -113.26
CA ASP A 2 -67.05 16.95 -113.85
C ASP A 2 -67.20 16.65 -115.35
N SER A 3 -66.15 16.80 -116.16
CA SER A 3 -66.28 16.64 -117.63
C SER A 3 -66.81 15.26 -118.02
N THR A 4 -66.42 14.23 -117.26
CA THR A 4 -66.91 12.86 -117.34
C THR A 4 -68.41 12.77 -117.04
N THR A 5 -68.92 13.56 -116.10
CA THR A 5 -70.35 13.62 -115.78
C THR A 5 -71.16 14.32 -116.87
N GLN A 6 -70.54 15.28 -117.58
CA GLN A 6 -71.15 15.95 -118.74
C GLN A 6 -71.14 15.08 -120.00
N GLU A 7 -70.06 14.34 -120.26
CA GLU A 7 -69.97 13.36 -121.36
C GLU A 7 -70.93 12.18 -121.19
N LEU A 8 -71.03 11.62 -119.98
CA LEU A 8 -72.02 10.58 -119.66
C LEU A 8 -73.45 11.07 -119.88
N LYS A 9 -73.74 12.33 -119.54
CA LYS A 9 -75.04 12.96 -119.80
C LYS A 9 -75.31 13.17 -121.29
N GLN A 10 -74.29 13.48 -122.09
CA GLN A 10 -74.41 13.62 -123.54
C GLN A 10 -74.66 12.27 -124.22
N LEU A 11 -73.90 11.23 -123.85
CA LEU A 11 -74.05 9.87 -124.36
C LEU A 11 -75.37 9.20 -123.90
N SER A 12 -75.94 9.64 -122.78
CA SER A 12 -77.24 9.18 -122.30
C SER A 12 -78.44 9.91 -122.92
N THR A 13 -78.23 10.84 -123.87
CA THR A 13 -79.35 11.48 -124.58
C THR A 13 -79.92 10.57 -125.67
N LEU A 14 -81.26 10.51 -125.77
CA LEU A 14 -82.01 9.62 -126.67
C LEU A 14 -81.54 9.68 -128.14
N ASN A 15 -81.03 10.83 -128.60
CA ASN A 15 -80.51 11.02 -129.95
C ASN A 15 -79.14 10.37 -130.21
N ALA A 16 -78.25 10.31 -129.21
CA ALA A 16 -76.95 9.66 -129.33
C ALA A 16 -77.11 8.12 -129.33
N LEU A 17 -78.11 7.62 -128.61
CA LEU A 17 -78.46 6.21 -128.54
C LEU A 17 -79.18 5.74 -129.82
N ALA A 18 -79.98 6.59 -130.48
CA ALA A 18 -80.72 6.24 -131.69
C ALA A 18 -79.87 5.82 -132.92
N GLN A 19 -78.55 6.02 -132.88
CA GLN A 19 -77.62 5.60 -133.95
C GLN A 19 -77.20 4.12 -133.86
N TYR A 20 -77.47 3.46 -132.73
CA TYR A 20 -77.17 2.06 -132.49
C TYR A 20 -78.46 1.23 -132.62
N GLY A 21 -78.33 -0.02 -133.08
CA GLY A 21 -79.45 -0.95 -133.10
C GLY A 21 -80.00 -1.14 -131.69
N SER A 22 -81.31 -1.31 -131.56
CA SER A 22 -81.96 -1.59 -130.27
C SER A 22 -81.28 -2.75 -129.53
N ASP A 23 -80.82 -3.73 -130.29
CA ASP A 23 -80.22 -4.96 -129.77
C ASP A 23 -78.80 -4.71 -129.24
N ASP A 24 -78.01 -3.84 -129.88
CA ASP A 24 -76.65 -3.48 -129.45
C ASP A 24 -76.66 -2.65 -128.15
N LEU A 25 -77.60 -1.69 -128.05
CA LEU A 25 -77.77 -0.90 -126.83
C LEU A 25 -78.27 -1.75 -125.67
N LEU A 26 -79.19 -2.66 -125.94
CA LEU A 26 -79.67 -3.61 -124.94
C LEU A 26 -78.54 -4.51 -124.46
N ALA A 27 -77.68 -5.00 -125.37
CA ALA A 27 -76.52 -5.83 -125.01
C ALA A 27 -75.49 -5.07 -124.16
N ALA A 28 -75.16 -3.82 -124.53
CA ALA A 28 -74.23 -2.98 -123.75
C ALA A 28 -74.80 -2.59 -122.37
N PHE A 29 -76.10 -2.28 -122.30
CA PHE A 29 -76.79 -2.03 -121.04
C PHE A 29 -76.76 -3.28 -120.15
N LEU A 30 -77.09 -4.46 -120.69
CA LEU A 30 -77.04 -5.72 -119.95
C LEU A 30 -75.62 -6.03 -119.46
N ALA A 31 -74.60 -5.82 -120.29
CA ALA A 31 -73.21 -6.02 -119.89
C ALA A 31 -72.78 -5.08 -118.76
N SER A 32 -73.10 -3.79 -118.86
CA SER A 32 -72.80 -2.79 -117.82
C SER A 32 -73.57 -3.05 -116.53
N TYR A 33 -74.86 -3.39 -116.62
CA TYR A 33 -75.68 -3.75 -115.47
C TYR A 33 -75.18 -5.02 -114.78
N ASN A 34 -74.78 -6.03 -115.55
CA ASN A 34 -74.19 -7.27 -115.01
C ASN A 34 -72.84 -7.01 -114.35
N GLN A 35 -71.99 -6.16 -114.94
CA GLN A 35 -70.71 -5.77 -114.33
C GLN A 35 -70.94 -4.98 -113.04
N GLN A 36 -71.86 -4.02 -113.03
CA GLN A 36 -72.20 -3.25 -111.86
C GLN A 36 -72.75 -4.14 -110.73
N ASN A 37 -73.55 -5.15 -111.06
CA ASN A 37 -74.00 -6.15 -110.09
C ASN A 37 -72.83 -6.98 -109.56
N ALA A 38 -71.89 -7.39 -110.41
CA ALA A 38 -70.70 -8.12 -109.98
C ALA A 38 -69.81 -7.28 -109.02
N ASP A 39 -69.59 -6.01 -109.33
CA ASP A 39 -68.83 -5.08 -108.49
C ASP A 39 -69.55 -4.83 -107.15
N TRP A 40 -70.89 -4.74 -107.16
CA TRP A 40 -71.69 -4.63 -105.94
C TRP A 40 -71.60 -5.89 -105.08
N ASP A 41 -71.68 -7.08 -105.69
CA ASP A 41 -71.55 -8.36 -104.99
C ASP A 41 -70.15 -8.49 -104.33
N GLU A 42 -69.09 -8.06 -105.03
CA GLU A 42 -67.73 -8.03 -104.49
C GLU A 42 -67.61 -7.06 -103.32
N MET A 43 -68.13 -5.84 -103.45
CA MET A 43 -68.12 -4.84 -102.38
C MET A 43 -68.92 -5.31 -101.15
N VAL A 44 -70.05 -5.99 -101.34
CA VAL A 44 -70.83 -6.60 -100.24
C VAL A 44 -70.02 -7.68 -99.55
N SER A 45 -69.36 -8.56 -100.30
CA SER A 45 -68.47 -9.60 -99.77
C SER A 45 -67.33 -9.02 -98.94
N ASP A 46 -66.65 -7.98 -99.44
CA ASP A 46 -65.56 -7.33 -98.71
C ASP A 46 -66.04 -6.62 -97.45
N ASN A 47 -67.22 -5.99 -97.48
CA ASN A 47 -67.79 -5.36 -96.29
C ASN A 47 -68.12 -6.41 -95.22
N GLN A 48 -68.64 -7.58 -95.61
CA GLN A 48 -68.89 -8.69 -94.70
C GLN A 48 -67.58 -9.20 -94.09
N ARG A 49 -66.53 -9.37 -94.89
CA ARG A 49 -65.20 -9.79 -94.41
C ARG A 49 -64.62 -8.78 -93.40
N LEU A 50 -64.63 -7.49 -93.74
CA LEU A 50 -64.14 -6.43 -92.84
C LEU A 50 -64.95 -6.34 -91.54
N GLN A 51 -66.26 -6.55 -91.59
CA GLN A 51 -67.09 -6.64 -90.38
C GLN A 51 -66.67 -7.84 -89.51
N GLN A 52 -66.45 -9.01 -90.11
CA GLN A 52 -65.99 -10.20 -89.38
C GLN A 52 -64.62 -10.00 -88.73
N GLU A 53 -63.65 -9.40 -89.44
CA GLU A 53 -62.32 -9.08 -88.91
C GLU A 53 -62.42 -8.08 -87.75
N ARG A 54 -63.18 -7.00 -87.91
CA ARG A 54 -63.40 -6.00 -86.85
C ARG A 54 -64.02 -6.63 -85.60
N ASP A 55 -65.01 -7.50 -85.77
CA ASP A 55 -65.66 -8.18 -84.66
C ASP A 55 -64.74 -9.21 -84.00
N GLY A 56 -63.84 -9.83 -84.78
CA GLY A 56 -62.72 -10.65 -84.29
C GLY A 56 -61.76 -9.85 -83.40
N TYR A 57 -61.28 -8.70 -83.87
CA TYR A 57 -60.40 -7.83 -83.08
C TYR A 57 -61.07 -7.30 -81.81
N LYS A 58 -62.36 -6.94 -81.87
CA LYS A 58 -63.11 -6.55 -80.66
C LYS A 58 -63.12 -7.66 -79.61
N ARG A 59 -63.31 -8.93 -80.02
CA ARG A 59 -63.24 -10.07 -79.10
C ARG A 59 -61.85 -10.24 -78.51
N GLN A 60 -60.79 -10.11 -79.31
CA GLN A 60 -59.41 -10.18 -78.82
C GLN A 60 -59.09 -9.05 -77.82
N CYS A 61 -59.43 -7.80 -78.14
CA CYS A 61 -59.23 -6.68 -77.22
C CYS A 61 -59.96 -6.91 -75.89
N ASN A 62 -61.21 -7.39 -75.92
CA ASN A 62 -61.96 -7.68 -74.71
C ASN A 62 -61.30 -8.81 -73.89
N ALA A 63 -60.76 -9.85 -74.54
CA ALA A 63 -60.05 -10.93 -73.86
C ALA A 63 -58.74 -10.41 -73.21
N GLN A 64 -57.96 -9.61 -73.94
CA GLN A 64 -56.72 -9.02 -73.43
C GLN A 64 -56.96 -8.04 -72.29
N ILE A 65 -58.03 -7.22 -72.36
CA ILE A 65 -58.41 -6.32 -71.26
C ILE A 65 -58.70 -7.13 -69.99
N LYS A 66 -59.40 -8.26 -70.13
CA LYS A 66 -59.71 -9.14 -69.01
C LYS A 66 -58.44 -9.77 -68.42
N GLU A 67 -57.54 -10.26 -69.27
CA GLU A 67 -56.26 -10.84 -68.84
C GLU A 67 -55.37 -9.80 -68.13
N ILE A 68 -55.30 -8.57 -68.65
CA ILE A 68 -54.55 -7.48 -68.00
C ILE A 68 -55.12 -7.17 -66.61
N GLU A 69 -56.44 -7.20 -66.45
CA GLU A 69 -57.07 -6.94 -65.17
C GLU A 69 -56.80 -8.08 -64.17
N GLU A 70 -56.87 -9.34 -64.62
CA GLU A 70 -56.50 -10.51 -63.81
C GLU A 70 -55.02 -10.44 -63.37
N LEU A 71 -54.11 -10.09 -64.29
CA LEU A 71 -52.69 -9.93 -64.00
C LEU A 71 -52.40 -8.77 -63.03
N LYS A 72 -53.16 -7.67 -63.10
CA LYS A 72 -53.02 -6.56 -62.14
C LYS A 72 -53.42 -6.99 -60.74
N GLN A 73 -54.54 -7.70 -60.61
CA GLN A 73 -55.01 -8.22 -59.32
C GLN A 73 -54.01 -9.22 -58.73
N GLU A 74 -53.47 -10.12 -59.56
CA GLU A 74 -52.43 -11.06 -59.13
C GLU A 74 -51.14 -10.33 -58.72
N SER A 75 -50.72 -9.31 -59.47
CA SER A 75 -49.54 -8.52 -59.12
C SER A 75 -49.70 -7.76 -57.81
N GLU A 76 -50.87 -7.20 -57.53
CA GLU A 76 -51.17 -6.55 -56.24
C GLU A 76 -51.14 -7.56 -55.10
N PHE A 77 -51.77 -8.73 -55.28
CA PHE A 77 -51.76 -9.81 -54.30
C PHE A 77 -50.34 -10.29 -53.99
N CYS A 78 -49.50 -10.53 -55.01
CA CYS A 78 -48.11 -10.93 -54.82
C CYS A 78 -47.29 -9.87 -54.09
N ARG A 79 -47.54 -8.58 -54.38
CA ARG A 79 -46.85 -7.47 -53.72
C ARG A 79 -47.20 -7.40 -52.24
N ASP A 80 -48.47 -7.53 -51.90
CA ASP A 80 -48.92 -7.53 -50.50
C ASP A 80 -48.36 -8.72 -49.73
N MET A 81 -48.33 -9.90 -50.34
CA MET A 81 -47.74 -11.09 -49.75
C MET A 81 -46.23 -10.92 -49.50
N ALA A 82 -45.50 -10.28 -50.42
CA ALA A 82 -44.08 -9.99 -50.25
C ALA A 82 -43.83 -9.02 -49.08
N LEU A 83 -44.64 -7.96 -48.95
CA LEU A 83 -44.56 -7.02 -47.83
C LEU A 83 -44.83 -7.69 -46.48
N GLN A 84 -45.83 -8.58 -46.43
CA GLN A 84 -46.12 -9.36 -45.23
C GLN A 84 -44.98 -10.32 -44.87
N ALA A 85 -44.40 -10.99 -45.87
CA ALA A 85 -43.25 -11.87 -45.67
C ALA A 85 -42.03 -11.11 -45.12
N GLU A 86 -41.79 -9.89 -45.62
CA GLU A 86 -40.72 -9.02 -45.13
C GLU A 86 -40.94 -8.61 -43.66
N ASP A 87 -42.15 -8.22 -43.28
CA ASP A 87 -42.50 -7.87 -41.90
C ASP A 87 -42.29 -9.07 -40.95
N ILE A 88 -42.72 -10.27 -41.36
CA ILE A 88 -42.51 -11.50 -40.59
C ILE A 88 -41.01 -11.81 -40.45
N ALA A 89 -40.23 -11.67 -41.51
CA ALA A 89 -38.78 -11.90 -41.48
C ALA A 89 -38.06 -10.92 -40.53
N ASN A 90 -38.46 -9.65 -40.56
CA ASN A 90 -37.92 -8.62 -39.65
C ASN A 90 -38.25 -8.94 -38.18
N LYS A 91 -39.51 -9.30 -37.89
CA LYS A 91 -39.94 -9.73 -36.54
C LYS A 91 -39.18 -10.97 -36.07
N SER A 92 -39.04 -11.98 -36.93
CA SER A 92 -38.28 -13.21 -36.63
C SER A 92 -36.82 -12.90 -36.29
N THR A 93 -36.19 -12.01 -37.05
CA THR A 93 -34.81 -11.56 -36.79
C THR A 93 -34.69 -10.88 -35.42
N GLY A 94 -35.63 -10.00 -35.06
CA GLY A 94 -35.67 -9.36 -33.75
C GLY A 94 -35.79 -10.37 -32.60
N VAL A 95 -36.73 -11.32 -32.71
CA VAL A 95 -36.91 -12.40 -31.72
C VAL A 95 -35.65 -13.26 -31.60
N GLN A 96 -34.99 -13.58 -32.71
CA GLN A 96 -33.75 -14.36 -32.70
C GLN A 96 -32.61 -13.63 -31.99
N GLN A 97 -32.50 -12.31 -32.15
CA GLN A 97 -31.52 -11.48 -31.44
C GLN A 97 -31.80 -11.47 -29.93
N GLU A 98 -33.06 -11.31 -29.52
CA GLU A 98 -33.45 -11.36 -28.10
C GLU A 98 -33.18 -12.74 -27.48
N LEU A 99 -33.49 -13.81 -28.21
CA LEU A 99 -33.21 -15.19 -27.77
C LEU A 99 -31.71 -15.40 -27.55
N ASN A 100 -30.87 -14.92 -28.47
CA ASN A 100 -29.41 -15.01 -28.35
C ASN A 100 -28.89 -14.22 -27.15
N ARG A 101 -29.41 -13.00 -26.93
CA ARG A 101 -29.07 -12.17 -25.77
C ARG A 101 -29.47 -12.84 -24.46
N SER A 102 -30.67 -13.41 -24.39
CA SER A 102 -31.17 -14.13 -23.22
C SER A 102 -30.33 -15.38 -22.91
N LYS A 103 -29.98 -16.18 -23.93
CA LYS A 103 -29.08 -17.33 -23.78
C LYS A 103 -27.71 -16.93 -23.24
N ALA A 104 -27.13 -15.82 -23.72
CA ALA A 104 -25.87 -15.30 -23.21
C ALA A 104 -25.96 -14.88 -21.74
N MET A 105 -27.04 -14.19 -21.36
CA MET A 105 -27.29 -13.77 -19.98
C MET A 105 -27.45 -14.98 -19.05
N VAL A 106 -28.23 -15.99 -19.45
CA VAL A 106 -28.40 -17.24 -18.68
C VAL A 106 -27.05 -17.94 -18.48
N LYS A 107 -26.20 -18.01 -19.51
CA LYS A 107 -24.87 -18.61 -19.39
C LYS A 107 -23.97 -17.83 -18.42
N SER A 108 -24.03 -16.49 -18.44
CA SER A 108 -23.30 -15.63 -17.49
C SER A 108 -23.75 -15.89 -16.05
N LEU A 109 -25.06 -15.86 -15.80
CA LEU A 109 -25.63 -16.10 -14.47
C LEU A 109 -25.30 -17.51 -13.96
N GLN A 110 -25.32 -18.53 -14.83
CA GLN A 110 -24.91 -19.88 -14.45
C GLN A 110 -23.43 -19.95 -14.04
N ASN A 111 -22.56 -19.19 -14.69
CA ASN A 111 -21.14 -19.12 -14.31
C ASN A 111 -20.98 -18.41 -12.96
N GLU A 112 -21.64 -17.28 -12.74
CA GLU A 112 -21.65 -16.59 -11.45
C GLU A 112 -22.17 -17.49 -10.31
N LEU A 113 -23.25 -18.25 -10.56
CA LEU A 113 -23.77 -19.22 -9.61
C LEU A 113 -22.77 -20.34 -9.30
N LYS A 114 -21.99 -20.80 -10.30
CA LYS A 114 -20.93 -21.78 -10.08
C LYS A 114 -19.82 -21.20 -9.21
N GLU A 115 -19.38 -19.97 -9.47
CA GLU A 115 -18.37 -19.29 -8.63
C GLU A 115 -18.87 -19.08 -7.20
N LEU A 116 -20.13 -18.66 -7.02
CA LEU A 116 -20.75 -18.56 -5.70
C LEU A 116 -20.86 -19.92 -4.99
N LYS A 117 -21.17 -21.00 -5.72
CA LYS A 117 -21.19 -22.36 -5.14
C LYS A 117 -19.79 -22.89 -4.80
N LYS A 118 -18.72 -22.41 -5.45
CA LYS A 118 -17.33 -22.73 -5.07
C LYS A 118 -16.95 -22.14 -3.71
N LEU A 119 -17.54 -21.00 -3.34
CA LEU A 119 -17.42 -20.45 -1.98
C LEU A 119 -18.17 -21.38 -1.02
N ASN A 120 -17.47 -22.38 -0.48
CA ASN A 120 -18.04 -23.34 0.45
C ASN A 120 -18.23 -22.67 1.83
N PRO A 121 -19.47 -22.33 2.24
CA PRO A 121 -19.69 -21.55 3.46
C PRO A 121 -19.24 -22.29 4.71
N LYS A 122 -19.23 -23.63 4.69
CA LYS A 122 -18.72 -24.46 5.79
C LYS A 122 -17.21 -24.29 5.94
N LYS A 123 -16.45 -24.33 4.83
CA LYS A 123 -15.00 -24.10 4.86
C LYS A 123 -14.65 -22.69 5.32
N LEU A 124 -15.41 -21.69 4.86
CA LEU A 124 -15.22 -20.29 5.29
C LEU A 124 -15.50 -20.10 6.79
N LYS A 125 -16.60 -20.69 7.31
CA LYS A 125 -16.88 -20.69 8.76
C LYS A 125 -15.77 -21.36 9.55
N GLU A 126 -15.25 -22.48 9.07
CA GLU A 126 -14.16 -23.19 9.74
C GLU A 126 -12.84 -22.40 9.72
N GLN A 127 -12.50 -21.77 8.59
CA GLN A 127 -11.36 -20.86 8.50
C GLN A 127 -11.50 -19.67 9.46
N ASN A 128 -12.68 -19.06 9.53
CA ASN A 128 -12.97 -17.96 10.46
C ASN A 128 -12.78 -18.42 11.92
N LYS A 129 -13.31 -19.59 12.28
CA LYS A 129 -13.13 -20.17 13.62
C LYS A 129 -11.65 -20.40 13.96
N ARG A 130 -10.87 -20.95 13.02
CA ARG A 130 -9.42 -21.15 13.19
C ARG A 130 -8.68 -19.82 13.35
N GLN A 131 -9.06 -18.79 12.58
CA GLN A 131 -8.45 -17.46 12.70
C GLN A 131 -8.79 -16.79 14.04
N GLN A 132 -10.03 -16.88 14.50
CA GLN A 132 -10.44 -16.40 15.82
C GLN A 132 -9.67 -17.09 16.95
N GLN A 133 -9.51 -18.42 16.89
CA GLN A 133 -8.72 -19.15 17.88
C GLN A 133 -7.26 -18.70 17.89
N LYS A 134 -6.64 -18.51 16.71
CA LYS A 134 -5.27 -17.98 16.61
C LYS A 134 -5.15 -16.56 17.16
N ALA A 135 -6.16 -15.71 16.96
CA ALA A 135 -6.17 -14.35 17.51
C ALA A 135 -6.22 -14.39 19.05
N ILE A 136 -7.10 -15.20 19.63
CA ILE A 136 -7.21 -15.38 21.08
C ILE A 136 -5.89 -15.89 21.69
N GLU A 137 -5.24 -16.87 21.05
CA GLU A 137 -3.94 -17.38 21.51
C GLU A 137 -2.84 -16.31 21.44
N LYS A 138 -2.81 -15.51 20.37
CA LYS A 138 -1.87 -14.40 20.24
C LYS A 138 -2.09 -13.36 21.33
N ASP A 139 -3.33 -12.96 21.57
CA ASP A 139 -3.67 -11.98 22.62
C ASP A 139 -3.27 -12.50 24.01
N LYS A 140 -3.46 -13.79 24.29
CA LYS A 140 -3.00 -14.40 25.54
C LYS A 140 -1.48 -14.31 25.70
N ARG A 141 -0.71 -14.58 24.63
CA ARG A 141 0.76 -14.46 24.65
C ARG A 141 1.21 -13.02 24.84
N ILE A 142 0.55 -12.07 24.18
CA ILE A 142 0.84 -10.64 24.32
C ILE A 142 0.63 -10.21 25.78
N ARG A 143 -0.52 -10.54 26.39
CA ARG A 143 -0.78 -10.21 27.80
C ARG A 143 0.25 -10.82 28.77
N GLN A 144 0.69 -12.05 28.50
CA GLN A 144 1.74 -12.70 29.29
C GLN A 144 3.08 -11.98 29.17
N ALA A 145 3.46 -11.57 27.95
CA ALA A 145 4.69 -10.82 27.71
C ALA A 145 4.64 -9.43 28.35
N GLU A 146 3.50 -8.73 28.28
CA GLU A 146 3.29 -7.43 28.93
C GLU A 146 3.44 -7.52 30.45
N ALA A 147 2.84 -8.55 31.06
CA ALA A 147 2.99 -8.79 32.50
C ALA A 147 4.45 -9.07 32.89
N ALA A 148 5.13 -9.95 32.15
CA ALA A 148 6.55 -10.26 32.38
C ALA A 148 7.45 -9.04 32.23
N LEU A 149 7.19 -8.18 31.23
CA LEU A 149 7.97 -6.97 30.98
C LEU A 149 7.76 -5.93 32.09
N LYS A 150 6.54 -5.82 32.63
CA LYS A 150 6.25 -4.98 33.80
C LYS A 150 7.00 -5.45 35.04
N ASP A 151 7.03 -6.76 35.30
CA ASP A 151 7.74 -7.32 36.45
C ASP A 151 9.27 -7.19 36.29
N ALA A 152 9.80 -7.42 35.09
CA ALA A 152 11.20 -7.16 34.78
C ALA A 152 11.59 -5.69 34.99
N GLY A 153 10.73 -4.75 34.58
CA GLY A 153 10.93 -3.32 34.81
C GLY A 153 11.02 -2.97 36.30
N LYS A 154 10.15 -3.55 37.14
CA LYS A 154 10.22 -3.36 38.60
C LYS A 154 11.50 -3.95 39.21
N ALA A 155 11.90 -5.14 38.76
CA ALA A 155 13.13 -5.78 39.24
C ALA A 155 14.37 -4.95 38.88
N LEU A 156 14.40 -4.37 37.68
CA LEU A 156 15.50 -3.51 37.24
C LEU A 156 15.60 -2.23 38.09
N GLU A 157 14.49 -1.55 38.35
CA GLU A 157 14.47 -0.36 39.20
C GLU A 157 14.93 -0.67 40.63
N LYS A 158 14.49 -1.80 41.20
CA LYS A 158 14.95 -2.26 42.52
C LYS A 158 16.45 -2.52 42.52
N SER A 159 16.97 -3.23 41.52
CA SER A 159 18.40 -3.54 41.39
C SER A 159 19.25 -2.28 41.24
N ARG A 160 18.77 -1.27 40.49
CA ARG A 160 19.44 0.04 40.37
C ARG A 160 19.51 0.76 41.71
N ALA A 161 18.42 0.76 42.47
CA ALA A 161 18.40 1.37 43.80
C ALA A 161 19.38 0.69 44.76
N GLU A 162 19.38 -0.64 44.80
CA GLU A 162 20.34 -1.44 45.60
C GLU A 162 21.79 -1.17 45.18
N THR A 163 22.06 -1.10 43.88
CA THR A 163 23.40 -0.79 43.34
C THR A 163 23.86 0.59 43.78
N GLN A 164 22.99 1.60 43.70
CA GLN A 164 23.33 2.97 44.14
C GLN A 164 23.64 3.02 45.65
N GLN A 165 22.88 2.28 46.46
CA GLN A 165 23.14 2.15 47.90
C GLN A 165 24.48 1.47 48.17
N ALA A 166 24.80 0.40 47.44
CA ALA A 166 26.08 -0.29 47.56
C ALA A 166 27.26 0.62 47.18
N ILE A 167 27.14 1.37 46.07
CA ILE A 167 28.17 2.35 45.65
C ILE A 167 28.39 3.41 46.73
N ALA A 168 27.31 3.97 47.28
CA ALA A 168 27.40 4.95 48.35
C ALA A 168 28.10 4.36 49.59
N LYS A 169 27.79 3.10 49.95
CA LYS A 169 28.44 2.43 51.09
C LYS A 169 29.92 2.13 50.85
N ILE A 170 30.29 1.72 49.63
CA ILE A 170 31.69 1.53 49.25
C ILE A 170 32.46 2.84 49.40
N ALA A 171 31.92 3.96 48.92
CA ALA A 171 32.56 5.27 49.05
C ALA A 171 32.74 5.68 50.52
N GLU A 172 31.78 5.38 51.39
CA GLU A 172 31.90 5.63 52.83
C GLU A 172 33.00 4.77 53.47
N LEU A 173 33.02 3.46 53.17
CA LEU A 173 34.03 2.54 53.69
C LEU A 173 35.44 2.86 53.20
N GLN A 174 35.59 3.31 51.95
CA GLN A 174 36.89 3.75 51.42
C GLN A 174 37.42 4.97 52.18
N LYS A 175 36.55 5.93 52.52
CA LYS A 175 36.94 7.08 53.37
C LYS A 175 37.38 6.64 54.76
N GLN A 176 36.69 5.66 55.37
CA GLN A 176 37.09 5.11 56.66
C GLN A 176 38.43 4.38 56.57
N LEU A 177 38.63 3.54 55.57
CA LEU A 177 39.88 2.80 55.38
C LEU A 177 41.08 3.73 55.16
N ALA A 178 40.92 4.79 54.35
CA ALA A 178 41.96 5.80 54.17
C ALA A 178 42.35 6.48 55.49
N HIS A 179 41.40 6.64 56.41
CA HIS A 179 41.65 7.20 57.74
C HIS A 179 42.34 6.21 58.70
N ASP A 180 42.08 4.91 58.54
CA ASP A 180 42.55 3.86 59.46
C ASP A 180 43.88 3.20 59.03
N THR A 181 44.28 3.34 57.75
CA THR A 181 45.51 2.72 57.24
C THR A 181 46.71 3.63 57.49
N GLY A 182 47.47 3.37 58.56
CA GLY A 182 48.71 4.08 58.87
C GLY A 182 49.78 3.86 57.80
N ALA A 183 49.88 4.79 56.85
CA ALA A 183 50.99 4.87 55.90
C ALA A 183 52.25 5.41 56.62
N GLY A 184 53.42 4.82 56.33
CA GLY A 184 54.70 5.33 56.84
C GLY A 184 54.97 6.74 56.31
N LEU A 185 55.21 7.69 57.20
CA LEU A 185 55.24 9.12 56.90
C LEU A 185 56.66 9.65 56.70
N TYR A 186 57.62 9.13 57.47
CA TYR A 186 58.99 9.63 57.49
C TYR A 186 59.99 8.48 57.57
N HIS A 187 61.07 8.58 56.79
CA HIS A 187 62.22 7.70 56.90
C HIS A 187 63.53 8.49 56.73
N ASN A 188 64.39 8.45 57.75
CA ASN A 188 65.73 9.04 57.72
C ASN A 188 66.72 8.15 58.48
N ASN A 189 67.65 7.55 57.74
CA ASN A 189 68.57 6.50 58.14
C ASN A 189 67.96 5.43 59.06
N LYS A 190 68.16 5.59 60.37
CA LYS A 190 67.74 4.64 61.40
C LYS A 190 66.38 4.98 62.01
N ASP A 191 65.83 6.14 61.68
CA ASP A 191 64.61 6.71 62.24
C ASP A 191 63.45 6.57 61.26
N HIS A 192 62.31 6.11 61.77
CA HIS A 192 61.06 5.99 61.03
C HIS A 192 59.91 6.60 61.84
N LEU A 193 59.00 7.30 61.17
CA LEU A 193 57.73 7.75 61.76
C LEU A 193 56.56 7.20 60.95
N ILE A 194 55.59 6.64 61.66
CA ILE A 194 54.36 6.08 61.09
C ILE A 194 53.17 6.74 61.76
N ILE A 195 52.13 7.05 61.00
CA ILE A 195 50.90 7.61 61.57
C ILE A 195 50.24 6.58 62.49
N TRP A 196 49.98 6.93 63.75
CA TRP A 196 49.25 6.05 64.64
C TRP A 196 47.75 6.06 64.27
N PRO A 197 47.12 4.89 64.09
CA PRO A 197 45.79 4.79 63.48
C PRO A 197 44.67 5.41 64.32
N GLN A 198 44.87 5.57 65.63
CA GLN A 198 43.86 6.12 66.54
C GLN A 198 44.32 7.43 67.20
N LYS A 199 43.38 8.28 67.63
CA LYS A 199 43.71 9.39 68.54
C LYS A 199 44.12 8.80 69.88
N THR A 200 45.19 9.33 70.46
CA THR A 200 45.72 8.90 71.75
C THR A 200 45.36 9.91 72.82
N LYS A 201 44.97 9.42 73.99
CA LYS A 201 44.74 10.23 75.19
C LYS A 201 45.97 10.15 76.08
N MET A 202 46.55 11.29 76.41
CA MET A 202 47.74 11.40 77.25
C MET A 202 47.43 12.25 78.47
N GLN A 203 47.95 11.86 79.63
CA GLN A 203 47.83 12.61 80.87
C GLN A 203 49.11 13.39 81.13
N ARG A 204 48.99 14.70 81.37
CA ARG A 204 50.09 15.58 81.76
C ARG A 204 50.49 15.36 83.23
N PRO A 205 51.70 15.79 83.64
CA PRO A 205 52.14 15.71 85.03
C PRO A 205 51.25 16.45 86.04
N ASP A 206 50.49 17.45 85.58
CA ASP A 206 49.52 18.20 86.38
C ASP A 206 48.16 17.48 86.53
N GLY A 207 48.00 16.31 85.91
CA GLY A 207 46.78 15.50 85.93
C GLY A 207 45.78 15.80 84.81
N SER A 208 45.98 16.85 83.99
CA SER A 208 45.12 17.17 82.85
C SER A 208 45.28 16.15 81.72
N ILE A 209 44.22 15.94 80.93
CA ILE A 209 44.22 14.97 79.81
C ILE A 209 44.06 15.73 78.51
N PHE A 210 44.92 15.44 77.54
CA PHE A 210 44.77 15.91 76.16
C PHE A 210 44.61 14.72 75.20
N GLU A 211 43.89 14.96 74.11
CA GLU A 211 43.62 13.98 73.07
C GLU A 211 44.11 14.52 71.74
N GLY A 212 44.93 13.74 71.04
CA GLY A 212 45.51 14.14 69.76
C GLY A 212 45.97 12.95 68.93
N ARG A 213 46.34 13.23 67.68
CA ARG A 213 47.07 12.29 66.84
C ARG A 213 48.51 12.18 67.31
N SER A 214 49.06 10.98 67.14
CA SER A 214 50.43 10.64 67.52
C SER A 214 51.14 9.99 66.35
N LEU A 215 52.46 10.15 66.33
CA LEU A 215 53.33 9.41 65.43
C LEU A 215 53.98 8.27 66.20
N LEU A 216 53.97 7.07 65.62
CA LEU A 216 54.77 5.96 66.08
C LEU A 216 56.20 6.14 65.56
N TYR A 217 57.12 6.43 66.47
CA TYR A 217 58.55 6.41 66.19
C TYR A 217 59.09 4.99 66.32
N LEU A 218 59.81 4.54 65.30
CA LEU A 218 60.54 3.28 65.27
C LEU A 218 62.00 3.54 64.89
N HIS A 219 62.92 3.02 65.69
CA HIS A 219 64.35 3.03 65.41
C HIS A 219 64.79 1.66 64.85
N GLN A 220 65.81 1.62 63.99
CA GLN A 220 66.37 0.40 63.37
C GLN A 220 66.73 -0.71 64.39
N SER A 221 67.02 -0.34 65.63
CA SER A 221 67.27 -1.31 66.71
C SER A 221 66.02 -2.08 67.18
N GLY A 222 64.85 -1.84 66.57
CA GLY A 222 63.57 -2.47 66.92
C GLY A 222 62.88 -1.83 68.13
N ARG A 223 63.46 -0.77 68.69
CA ARG A 223 62.85 0.01 69.77
C ARG A 223 61.95 1.09 69.16
N GLY A 224 60.87 1.43 69.85
CA GLY A 224 59.96 2.49 69.42
C GLY A 224 59.20 3.14 70.56
N GLY A 225 58.50 4.21 70.25
CA GLY A 225 57.66 4.94 71.17
C GLY A 225 56.72 5.90 70.44
N LEU A 226 55.73 6.43 71.14
CA LEU A 226 54.83 7.43 70.58
C LEU A 226 55.43 8.83 70.75
N ILE A 227 55.39 9.61 69.69
CA ILE A 227 55.62 11.05 69.71
C ILE A 227 54.27 11.73 69.65
N THR A 228 54.00 12.56 70.65
CA THR A 228 52.74 13.29 70.82
C THR A 228 53.03 14.79 70.87
N ASN A 229 52.14 15.61 70.31
CA ASN A 229 52.20 17.06 70.47
C ASN A 229 51.45 17.49 71.72
N ASP A 230 52.16 18.13 72.66
CA ASP A 230 51.54 18.84 73.77
C ASP A 230 51.44 20.33 73.39
N PRO A 231 50.23 20.93 73.34
CA PRO A 231 50.04 22.34 72.98
C PRO A 231 50.91 23.32 73.76
N ASP A 232 51.26 22.98 75.01
CA ASP A 232 52.02 23.85 75.91
C ASP A 232 53.54 23.60 75.86
N ASN A 233 53.99 22.47 75.29
CA ASN A 233 55.38 22.00 75.45
C ASN A 233 56.00 21.39 74.19
N GLY A 234 55.29 21.46 73.05
CA GLY A 234 55.73 20.94 71.76
C GLY A 234 55.65 19.42 71.63
N SER A 235 56.16 18.90 70.51
CA SER A 235 56.15 17.46 70.23
C SER A 235 57.32 16.74 70.89
N LYS A 236 57.01 15.73 71.72
CA LYS A 236 58.02 14.96 72.44
C LYS A 236 57.71 13.47 72.40
N LEU A 237 58.77 12.67 72.38
CA LEU A 237 58.67 11.23 72.64
C LEU A 237 58.18 11.05 74.09
N CYS A 238 57.16 10.21 74.29
CA CYS A 238 56.69 9.88 75.63
C CYS A 238 57.86 9.35 76.50
N ALA A 239 57.86 9.70 77.79
CA ALA A 239 59.00 9.49 78.70
C ALA A 239 59.55 8.06 78.63
N ALA A 240 60.80 7.92 78.18
CA ALA A 240 61.50 6.65 78.13
C ALA A 240 62.32 6.41 79.42
N PRO A 241 62.53 5.15 79.85
CA PRO A 241 63.40 4.82 80.97
C PRO A 241 64.83 5.37 80.80
N PRO A 242 65.65 5.45 81.86
CA PRO A 242 67.06 5.85 81.75
C PRO A 242 67.81 4.98 80.71
N GLY A 243 68.41 5.61 79.70
CA GLY A 243 68.98 4.92 78.51
C GLY A 243 68.00 4.75 77.34
N GLY A 244 66.86 5.44 77.40
CA GLY A 244 65.81 5.43 76.38
C GLY A 244 66.24 6.02 75.03
N LEU A 245 65.43 5.73 74.01
CA LEU A 245 65.63 6.23 72.66
C LEU A 245 65.62 7.76 72.63
N ARG A 246 66.56 8.33 71.89
CA ARG A 246 66.59 9.75 71.54
C ARG A 246 66.55 9.84 70.02
N PRO A 247 65.41 10.22 69.42
CA PRO A 247 65.34 10.45 67.98
C PRO A 247 66.31 11.56 67.56
N GLY A 248 66.77 11.55 66.31
CA GLY A 248 67.57 12.66 65.76
C GLY A 248 66.80 13.99 65.79
N SER A 249 67.53 15.12 65.77
CA SER A 249 66.92 16.46 65.71
C SER A 249 65.95 16.59 64.54
N ASP A 250 66.40 16.17 63.35
CA ASP A 250 65.62 16.30 62.12
C ASP A 250 64.32 15.47 62.15
N THR A 251 64.35 14.33 62.86
CA THR A 251 63.18 13.46 63.07
C THR A 251 62.18 14.12 64.03
N ILE A 252 62.66 14.78 65.08
CA ILE A 252 61.82 15.52 66.04
C ILE A 252 61.21 16.76 65.37
N ASP A 253 62.00 17.51 64.61
CA ASP A 253 61.53 18.73 63.93
C ASP A 253 60.44 18.39 62.92
N PHE A 254 60.64 17.35 62.10
CA PHE A 254 59.60 16.86 61.19
C PHE A 254 58.35 16.39 61.94
N ALA A 255 58.52 15.62 63.03
CA ALA A 255 57.39 15.16 63.84
C ALA A 255 56.62 16.34 64.44
N GLN A 256 57.31 17.39 64.87
CA GLN A 256 56.72 18.59 65.44
C GLN A 256 55.91 19.37 64.41
N ASP A 257 56.47 19.64 63.23
CA ASP A 257 55.77 20.37 62.17
C ASP A 257 54.53 19.61 61.71
N TRP A 258 54.66 18.30 61.49
CA TRP A 258 53.53 17.47 61.07
C TRP A 258 52.45 17.37 62.14
N LEU A 259 52.82 17.08 63.40
CA LEU A 259 51.86 16.95 64.49
C LEU A 259 51.20 18.29 64.84
N PHE A 260 51.92 19.41 64.71
CA PHE A 260 51.34 20.74 64.86
C PHE A 260 50.31 21.01 63.76
N LYS A 261 50.66 20.74 62.49
CA LYS A 261 49.73 20.89 61.36
C LYS A 261 48.47 20.04 61.57
N VAL A 262 48.63 18.77 61.92
CA VAL A 262 47.51 17.84 62.06
C VAL A 262 46.66 18.12 63.29
N ASN A 263 47.27 18.36 64.46
CA ASN A 263 46.51 18.53 65.70
C ASN A 263 45.96 19.95 65.88
N GLU A 264 46.77 20.99 65.61
CA GLU A 264 46.37 22.38 65.88
C GLU A 264 45.65 23.02 64.69
N LEU A 265 46.10 22.78 63.45
CA LEU A 265 45.49 23.41 62.26
C LEU A 265 44.35 22.59 61.63
N GLN A 266 44.37 21.26 61.80
CA GLN A 266 43.41 20.34 61.16
C GLN A 266 42.54 19.58 62.17
N GLU A 267 42.55 19.95 63.45
CA GLU A 267 41.72 19.37 64.53
C GLU A 267 41.86 17.83 64.67
N GLY A 268 43.03 17.30 64.31
CA GLY A 268 43.38 15.88 64.34
C GLY A 268 42.84 15.06 63.17
N LEU A 269 42.40 15.71 62.07
CA LEU A 269 42.01 15.06 60.82
C LEU A 269 43.17 15.05 59.82
N VAL A 270 43.71 13.87 59.54
CA VAL A 270 44.76 13.65 58.54
C VAL A 270 44.14 13.75 57.13
N ARG A 271 44.66 14.64 56.28
CA ARG A 271 44.24 14.75 54.87
C ARG A 271 45.15 13.92 53.97
N GLU A 272 44.75 13.69 52.72
CA GLU A 272 45.56 12.93 51.75
C GLU A 272 46.96 13.53 51.55
N GLU A 273 47.09 14.86 51.57
CA GLU A 273 48.38 15.56 51.49
C GLU A 273 49.31 15.28 52.68
N ASP A 274 48.77 14.95 53.85
CA ASP A 274 49.52 14.66 55.07
C ASP A 274 49.99 13.21 55.12
N MET A 275 49.54 12.37 54.19
CA MET A 275 49.90 10.96 54.05
C MET A 275 51.01 10.74 53.01
N ILE A 276 51.56 11.80 52.41
CA ILE A 276 52.63 11.70 51.42
C ILE A 276 53.93 11.28 52.16
N PRO A 277 54.53 10.12 51.81
CA PRO A 277 55.73 9.64 52.50
C PRO A 277 56.95 10.50 52.15
N VAL A 278 57.72 10.87 53.16
CA VAL A 278 58.98 11.61 53.02
C VAL A 278 60.15 10.68 53.35
N ASN A 279 61.00 10.41 52.35
CA ASN A 279 62.17 9.54 52.50
C ASN A 279 63.46 10.34 52.22
N TYR A 280 64.24 10.59 53.28
CA TYR A 280 65.51 11.30 53.21
C TYR A 280 66.69 10.40 52.79
N ASN A 281 66.47 9.09 52.72
CA ASN A 281 67.48 8.10 52.30
C ASN A 281 67.37 7.70 50.83
N GLY A 282 66.44 8.31 50.09
CA GLY A 282 66.22 7.99 48.68
C GLY A 282 67.35 8.53 47.80
N ASN A 283 68.14 7.63 47.21
CA ASN A 283 68.58 7.83 45.83
C ASN A 283 67.32 8.07 45.00
N PHE A 284 67.20 9.26 44.42
CA PHE A 284 66.09 9.63 43.56
C PHE A 284 66.22 8.96 42.18
N ASP A 285 66.26 7.64 42.13
CA ASP A 285 66.06 6.91 40.88
C ASP A 285 64.58 6.57 40.78
N GLY A 286 63.85 7.47 40.11
CA GLY A 286 62.42 7.34 39.82
C GLY A 286 62.08 6.10 38.99
N LYS A 287 62.11 4.94 39.61
CA LYS A 287 61.48 3.71 39.10
C LYS A 287 60.56 3.15 40.16
N ALA A 288 59.27 3.39 39.93
CA ALA A 288 58.20 2.65 40.55
C ALA A 288 58.44 1.14 40.36
N ALA A 289 58.33 0.39 41.46
CA ALA A 289 58.05 -1.04 41.44
C ALA A 289 56.59 -1.22 41.85
#